data_AF-A0A161MHV6-F1
#
_entry.id   AF-A0A161MHV6-F1
#
_cell.length_a   1.000
_cell.length_b   1.000
_cell.length_c   1.000
_cell.angle_alpha   90.00
_cell.angle_beta   90.00
_cell.angle_gamma   90.00
#
_symmetry.space_group_name_H-M   'P 1'
#
loop_
_entity.id
_entity.type
_entity.pdbx_description
1 polymer ?
#
loop_
_entity_poly.entity_id
_entity_poly.type
_entity_poly.pdbx_seq_one_letter_code
_entity_poly.pdbx_strand_id
1 'polypeptide(L)'
;MALNRPTIKLDVWKGDWGLPSIDIECLRFMACIRFSNLEFEVKKTNNPFWTPNGALPLARYGSREITDFEDLQALLKFKNMSPDEGLTK
;
A
#
# COMPACT_ATOMS: atom_id res chain seq x y z
N MET A 1 12.11 14.89 -19.52
CA MET A 1 10.73 14.34 -19.36
C MET A 1 10.75 13.44 -18.14
N ALA A 2 10.14 13.87 -17.04
CA ALA A 2 10.02 13.00 -15.87
C ALA A 2 9.11 11.82 -16.26
N LEU A 3 9.66 10.60 -16.26
CA LEU A 3 8.84 9.40 -16.33
C LEU A 3 7.87 9.46 -15.16
N ASN A 4 6.58 9.59 -15.43
CA ASN A 4 5.54 9.58 -14.41
C ASN A 4 5.52 8.17 -13.80
N ARG A 5 6.34 7.95 -12.76
CA ARG A 5 6.43 6.66 -12.08
C ARG A 5 5.05 6.38 -11.49
N PRO A 6 4.47 5.19 -11.71
CA PRO A 6 3.14 4.93 -11.18
C PRO A 6 3.21 4.89 -9.64
N THR A 7 2.53 5.85 -9.00
CA THR A 7 2.43 5.99 -7.54
C THR A 7 1.37 5.02 -7.00
N ILE A 8 1.65 4.35 -5.88
CA ILE A 8 0.62 3.57 -5.18
C ILE A 8 -0.27 4.53 -4.37
N LYS A 9 -1.59 4.41 -4.51
CA LYS A 9 -2.56 5.09 -3.64
C LYS A 9 -3.13 4.08 -2.66
N LEU A 10 -2.94 4.33 -1.36
CA LEU A 10 -3.37 3.44 -0.30
C LEU A 10 -4.47 4.10 0.53
N ASP A 11 -5.67 3.55 0.46
CA ASP A 11 -6.77 3.93 1.34
C ASP A 11 -6.68 3.12 2.64
N VAL A 12 -6.69 3.81 3.79
CA VAL A 12 -6.52 3.18 5.12
C VAL A 12 -7.51 3.72 6.14
N TRP A 13 -7.71 2.95 7.20
CA TRP A 13 -8.32 3.46 8.43
C TRP A 13 -7.45 4.56 9.03
N LYS A 14 -8.06 5.67 9.43
CA LYS A 14 -7.40 6.78 10.13
C LYS A 14 -6.87 6.26 11.47
N GLY A 15 -5.61 6.56 11.76
CA GLY A 15 -5.04 6.33 13.08
C GLY A 15 -5.37 7.43 14.07
N ASP A 16 -5.15 7.13 15.35
CA ASP A 16 -5.28 8.05 16.47
C ASP A 16 -4.11 7.84 17.46
N TRP A 17 -3.95 8.68 18.48
CA TRP A 17 -2.81 8.63 19.43
C TRP A 17 -1.41 8.62 18.78
N GLY A 18 -1.26 9.25 17.62
CA GLY A 18 0.01 9.29 16.89
C GLY A 18 0.27 8.06 16.00
N LEU A 19 -0.65 7.09 15.94
CA LEU A 19 -0.55 5.95 15.03
C LEU A 19 -0.89 6.36 13.59
N PRO A 20 -0.25 5.76 12.57
CA PRO A 20 -0.60 6.03 11.18
C PRO A 20 -1.96 5.43 10.78
N SER A 21 -2.35 4.30 11.37
CA SER A 21 -3.66 3.65 11.27
C SER A 21 -3.99 2.89 12.56
N ILE A 22 -5.28 2.69 12.87
CA ILE A 22 -5.74 1.85 13.99
C ILE A 22 -5.86 0.37 13.60
N ASP A 23 -5.81 0.08 12.29
CA ASP A 23 -5.99 -1.27 11.75
C ASP A 23 -4.65 -1.94 11.42
N ILE A 24 -4.53 -3.22 11.80
CA ILE A 24 -3.27 -3.99 11.68
C ILE A 24 -2.91 -4.20 10.21
N GLU A 25 -3.87 -4.55 9.35
CA GLU A 25 -3.60 -4.79 7.93
C GLU A 25 -3.22 -3.49 7.22
N CYS A 26 -3.86 -2.37 7.55
CA CYS A 26 -3.45 -1.05 7.08
C CYS A 26 -2.00 -0.71 7.46
N LEU A 27 -1.61 -0.97 8.71
CA LEU A 27 -0.24 -0.78 9.19
C LEU A 27 0.75 -1.67 8.42
N ARG A 28 0.39 -2.93 8.19
CA ARG A 28 1.19 -3.91 7.45
C ARG A 28 1.43 -3.49 6.00
N PHE A 29 0.38 -3.04 5.29
CA PHE A 29 0.48 -2.51 3.93
C PHE A 29 1.36 -1.27 3.89
N MET A 30 1.13 -0.30 4.78
CA MET A 30 1.92 0.93 4.84
C MET A 30 3.40 0.63 5.10
N ALA A 31 3.72 -0.24 6.06
CA ALA A 31 5.09 -0.61 6.36
C ALA A 31 5.78 -1.24 5.15
N CYS A 32 5.12 -2.23 4.52
CA CYS A 32 5.68 -2.90 3.35
C CYS A 32 5.99 -1.91 2.22
N ILE A 33 5.06 -1.00 1.90
CA ILE A 33 5.27 0.00 0.84
C ILE A 33 6.30 1.06 1.25
N ARG A 34 6.38 1.46 2.53
CA ARG A 34 7.41 2.40 3.05
C ARG A 34 8.83 1.85 2.86
N PHE A 35 9.02 0.56 3.09
CA PHE A 35 10.34 -0.07 2.95
C PHE A 35 10.68 -0.40 1.50
N SER A 36 9.70 -0.36 0.60
CA SER A 36 9.93 -0.36 -0.84
C SER A 36 10.41 1.01 -1.33
N ASN A 37 11.20 1.02 -2.40
CA ASN A 37 11.72 2.25 -3.02
C ASN A 37 10.68 2.97 -3.91
N LEU A 38 9.40 2.98 -3.48
CA LEU A 38 8.25 3.48 -4.22
C LEU A 38 7.69 4.76 -3.61
N GLU A 39 7.34 5.70 -4.48
CA GLU A 39 6.51 6.82 -4.07
C GLU A 39 5.06 6.36 -3.90
N PHE A 40 4.42 6.77 -2.80
CA PHE A 40 3.04 6.42 -2.53
C PHE A 40 2.30 7.50 -1.75
N GLU A 41 0.99 7.50 -1.91
CA GLU A 41 0.05 8.42 -1.29
C GLU A 41 -0.85 7.63 -0.34
N VAL A 42 -1.03 8.12 0.89
CA VAL A 42 -1.92 7.51 1.88
C VAL A 42 -3.15 8.38 2.06
N LYS A 43 -4.33 7.81 1.79
CA LYS A 43 -5.62 8.48 1.97
C LYS A 43 -6.35 7.86 3.17
N LYS A 44 -6.64 8.68 4.17
CA LYS A 44 -7.36 8.26 5.38
C LYS A 44 -8.86 8.46 5.15
N THR A 45 -9.55 7.47 4.60
CA THR A 45 -10.95 7.57 4.18
C THR A 45 -11.94 7.18 5.27
N ASN A 46 -11.60 6.23 6.16
CA ASN A 46 -12.53 5.65 7.15
C ASN A 46 -13.85 5.10 6.55
N ASN A 47 -13.89 4.86 5.24
CA ASN A 47 -15.09 4.43 4.55
C ASN A 47 -14.75 3.27 3.61
N PRO A 48 -15.15 2.03 3.97
CA PRO A 48 -14.86 0.84 3.19
C PRO A 48 -15.97 0.50 2.17
N PHE A 49 -17.11 1.20 2.14
CA PHE A 49 -18.26 0.81 1.30
C PHE A 49 -18.00 0.83 -0.21
N TRP A 50 -16.92 1.46 -0.64
CA TRP A 50 -16.55 1.57 -2.06
C TRP A 50 -15.46 0.56 -2.46
N THR A 51 -14.96 -0.23 -1.50
CA THR A 51 -13.94 -1.25 -1.78
C THR A 51 -14.61 -2.56 -2.18
N PRO A 52 -13.98 -3.37 -3.05
CA PRO A 52 -14.58 -4.60 -3.57
C PRO A 52 -14.96 -5.60 -2.47
N ASN A 53 -14.19 -5.65 -1.38
CA ASN A 53 -14.43 -6.56 -0.26
C ASN A 53 -15.10 -5.88 0.95
N GLY A 54 -15.49 -4.61 0.85
CA GLY A 54 -16.08 -3.88 1.98
C GLY A 54 -15.14 -3.72 3.19
N ALA A 55 -13.83 -3.80 2.96
CA ALA A 55 -12.78 -3.67 3.96
C ALA A 55 -11.66 -2.72 3.48
N LEU A 56 -10.87 -2.22 4.43
CA LEU A 56 -9.60 -1.53 4.20
C LEU A 56 -8.49 -2.38 4.81
N PRO A 57 -7.24 -2.32 4.32
CA PRO A 57 -6.71 -1.36 3.32
C PRO A 57 -7.09 -1.68 1.87
N LEU A 58 -7.08 -0.65 1.01
CA LEU A 58 -7.17 -0.80 -0.44
C LEU A 58 -5.98 -0.11 -1.11
N ALA A 59 -5.12 -0.89 -1.76
CA ALA A 59 -4.00 -0.36 -2.55
C ALA A 59 -4.40 -0.27 -4.03
N ARG A 60 -4.10 0.87 -4.65
CA ARG A 60 -4.37 1.14 -6.06
C ARG A 60 -3.08 1.47 -6.79
N TYR A 61 -2.80 0.72 -7.84
CA TYR A 61 -1.65 0.91 -8.71
C TYR A 61 -2.11 0.97 -10.17
N GLY A 62 -2.23 2.19 -10.72
CA GLY A 62 -2.89 2.41 -12.01
C GLY A 62 -4.36 1.97 -11.94
N SER A 63 -4.74 1.02 -12.80
CA SER A 63 -6.10 0.44 -12.83
C SER A 63 -6.25 -0.81 -11.95
N ARG A 64 -5.19 -1.24 -11.25
CA ARG A 64 -5.23 -2.45 -10.41
C ARG A 64 -5.58 -2.09 -8.97
N GLU A 65 -6.57 -2.79 -8.44
CA GLU A 65 -7.01 -2.71 -7.05
C GLU A 65 -6.53 -3.95 -6.32
N ILE A 66 -5.95 -3.77 -5.13
CA ILE A 66 -5.29 -4.82 -4.35
C ILE A 66 -5.80 -4.73 -2.93
N THR A 67 -6.47 -5.78 -2.49
CA THR A 67 -7.01 -5.96 -1.14
C THR A 67 -6.15 -6.89 -0.29
N ASP A 68 -5.48 -7.84 -0.93
CA ASP A 68 -4.76 -8.91 -0.25
C ASP A 68 -3.26 -8.63 -0.17
N PHE A 69 -2.67 -8.97 0.98
CA PHE A 69 -1.26 -8.68 1.23
C PHE A 69 -0.34 -9.49 0.32
N GLU A 70 -0.70 -10.73 0.01
CA GLU A 70 0.08 -11.60 -0.87
C GLU A 70 0.16 -11.01 -2.29
N ASP A 71 -0.95 -10.45 -2.78
CA ASP A 71 -1.00 -9.76 -4.08
C ASP A 71 -0.18 -8.47 -4.08
N LEU A 72 -0.16 -7.74 -2.96
CA LEU A 72 0.72 -6.59 -2.78
C LEU A 72 2.19 -7.02 -2.88
N GLN A 73 2.59 -8.06 -2.15
CA GLN A 73 3.96 -8.56 -2.20
C GLN A 73 4.33 -9.06 -3.59
N ALA A 74 3.43 -9.77 -4.26
CA ALA A 74 3.63 -10.23 -5.63
C ALA A 74 3.82 -9.04 -6.60
N LEU A 75 3.04 -7.96 -6.45
CA LEU A 75 3.21 -6.74 -7.24
C LEU A 75 4.58 -6.10 -7.00
N LEU A 76 4.99 -5.94 -5.75
CA LEU A 76 6.27 -5.32 -5.40
C LEU A 76 7.46 -6.13 -5.91
N LYS A 77 7.41 -7.46 -5.79
CA LYS A 77 8.40 -8.38 -6.36
C LYS A 77 8.44 -8.30 -7.88
N PHE A 78 7.29 -8.32 -8.55
CA PHE A 78 7.21 -8.20 -10.00
C PHE A 78 7.81 -6.88 -10.52
N LYS A 79 7.76 -5.82 -9.72
CA LYS A 79 8.37 -4.52 -10.03
C LYS A 79 9.83 -4.39 -9.61
N ASN A 80 10.44 -5.45 -9.06
CA ASN A 80 11.80 -5.43 -8.53
C ASN A 80 12.00 -4.34 -7.46
N MET A 81 10.95 -4.15 -6.63
CA MET A 81 10.84 -3.14 -5.59
C MET A 81 10.40 -3.79 -4.27
N SER A 82 10.72 -5.07 -4.08
CA SER A 82 10.43 -5.70 -2.81
C SER A 82 11.23 -5.03 -1.68
N PRO A 83 10.67 -4.96 -0.46
CA PRO A 83 11.35 -4.38 0.70
C PRO A 83 12.71 -5.03 1.01
N ASP A 84 12.89 -6.26 0.54
CA ASP A 84 14.10 -7.08 0.66
C ASP A 84 15.17 -6.80 -0.40
N GLU A 85 14.89 -6.00 -1.43
CA GLU A 85 15.87 -5.64 -2.46
C GLU A 85 17.06 -4.89 -1.84
N GLY A 86 18.25 -5.47 -1.93
CA GLY A 86 19.49 -4.92 -1.36
C GLY A 86 19.83 -5.43 0.05
N LEU A 87 19.01 -6.32 0.63
CA LEU A 87 19.33 -7.02 1.87
C LEU A 87 19.91 -8.43 1.63
N THR A 88 19.73 -8.97 0.42
CA THR A 88 20.36 -10.22 -0.03
C THR A 88 21.84 -10.00 -0.29
N LYS A 89 22.69 -10.64 0.53
CA LYS A 89 24.15 -10.67 0.41
C LYS A 89 24.62 -11.61 -0.70
#